data_AF-A0A2N1ZB03-F1
#
_entry.id   AF-A0A2N1ZB03-F1
#
_cell.length_a   1.000
_cell.length_b   1.000
_cell.length_c   1.000
_cell.angle_alpha   90.00
_cell.angle_beta   90.00
_cell.angle_gamma   90.00
#
_symmetry.space_group_name_H-M   'P 1'
#
loop_
_entity.id
_entity.type
_entity.pdbx_description
1 polymer ?
#
loop_
_entity_poly.entity_id
_entity_poly.type
_entity_poly.pdbx_seq_one_letter_code
_entity_poly.pdbx_strand_id
1 'polypeptide(L)'
;MTCVQLALLRNPLVWVAGLLLLVCAPTLSMIGVAQGDTAEPLSATDQARLQTQIAGLAAERPGVRDVYFLAVGGDGSESVFMRDIEVARAGLASQVDLDNRAILLLNHRDYERLPLATPTAMQMALHALDAQMNPQEDLLFIHLVSHGGRDGALVMHQPGMDLPNLTPEAFAQMLAPLNVRRRVLVVSACYSGNWLSPLANADTLILTSSRKDRTSFGCGDDSEMTWFTKALYQQGALSLSDPDGMFKQVNQLIRTWEKDIGMEKSSWSHPQSYLGSDLRHWLMQGVFLQE
;
A
#
# COMPACT_ATOMS: atom_id res chain seq x y z
N MET A 1 28.06 41.86 79.71
CA MET A 1 27.27 41.68 80.95
C MET A 1 26.61 40.32 80.88
N THR A 2 26.83 39.52 81.92
CA THR A 2 26.22 38.24 82.32
C THR A 2 26.32 37.00 81.40
N CYS A 3 27.00 35.99 81.99
CA CYS A 3 27.05 34.56 81.70
C CYS A 3 25.69 33.85 81.71
N VAL A 4 25.72 32.56 81.31
CA VAL A 4 25.12 31.34 81.94
C VAL A 4 24.58 30.43 80.81
N GLN A 5 25.30 29.35 80.46
CA GLN A 5 25.14 27.94 80.93
C GLN A 5 23.77 27.35 80.58
N LEU A 6 23.71 26.37 79.68
CA LEU A 6 23.95 24.92 79.87
C LEU A 6 22.68 24.19 80.35
N ALA A 7 22.44 23.04 79.72
CA ALA A 7 21.66 21.91 80.22
C ALA A 7 20.14 22.12 80.31
N LEU A 8 19.27 21.13 80.15
CA LEU A 8 19.32 19.72 79.80
C LEU A 8 17.83 19.30 79.77
N LEU A 9 17.55 18.23 79.03
CA LEU A 9 16.51 17.23 79.35
C LEU A 9 15.02 17.52 79.07
N ARG A 10 14.43 16.43 78.55
CA ARG A 10 13.09 15.87 78.83
C ARG A 10 11.91 16.29 77.94
N ASN A 11 11.69 15.44 76.92
CA ASN A 11 10.39 14.80 76.62
C ASN A 11 9.67 14.31 77.90
N PRO A 12 8.33 14.06 77.94
CA PRO A 12 7.45 13.60 76.83
C PRO A 12 5.98 14.12 76.88
N LEU A 13 5.09 13.48 76.09
CA LEU A 13 3.59 13.49 76.10
C LEU A 13 2.93 14.53 75.17
N VAL A 14 2.62 14.15 73.92
CA VAL A 14 1.32 13.59 73.44
C VAL A 14 0.18 14.60 73.53
N TRP A 15 -0.33 15.06 72.38
CA TRP A 15 -1.75 15.00 71.93
C TRP A 15 -1.91 15.70 70.56
N VAL A 16 -2.16 14.86 69.53
CA VAL A 16 -3.06 14.99 68.37
C VAL A 16 -3.43 16.39 67.84
N ALA A 17 -3.10 16.67 66.57
CA ALA A 17 -3.91 17.47 65.65
C ALA A 17 -3.53 17.15 64.19
N GLY A 18 -4.56 17.04 63.34
CA GLY A 18 -4.51 16.34 62.06
C GLY A 18 -3.81 17.08 60.91
N LEU A 19 -3.37 16.28 59.95
CA LEU A 19 -2.99 16.75 58.62
C LEU A 19 -3.89 16.04 57.60
N LEU A 20 -4.79 16.80 56.96
CA LEU A 20 -5.49 16.40 55.75
C LEU A 20 -4.46 16.16 54.66
N LEU A 21 -4.32 14.92 54.19
CA LEU A 21 -3.69 14.60 52.92
C LEU A 21 -4.80 14.27 51.92
N LEU A 22 -5.05 15.20 50.98
CA LEU A 22 -5.75 14.94 49.74
C LEU A 22 -5.00 13.83 48.99
N VAL A 23 -5.59 12.64 48.91
CA VAL A 23 -5.15 11.61 47.96
C VAL A 23 -6.10 11.69 46.76
N CYS A 24 -5.55 12.11 45.63
CA CYS A 24 -6.20 12.13 44.33
C CYS A 24 -6.54 10.68 43.90
N ALA A 25 -7.76 10.47 43.44
CA ALA A 25 -8.30 9.17 43.04
C ALA A 25 -7.63 8.61 41.76
N PRO A 26 -7.50 7.28 41.61
CA PRO A 26 -7.41 6.68 40.30
C PRO A 26 -8.84 6.36 39.82
N THR A 27 -9.29 7.03 38.78
CA THR A 27 -10.48 6.60 38.02
C THR A 27 -10.12 5.32 37.28
N LEU A 28 -10.75 4.21 37.68
CA LEU A 28 -10.84 3.01 36.85
C LEU A 28 -11.62 3.39 35.58
N SER A 29 -10.90 3.65 34.49
CA SER A 29 -11.51 3.70 33.17
C SER A 29 -11.86 2.28 32.73
N MET A 30 -13.17 2.04 32.69
CA MET A 30 -13.77 0.90 32.01
C MET A 30 -13.38 0.89 30.53
N ILE A 31 -12.89 -0.26 30.08
CA ILE A 31 -13.24 -0.93 28.82
C ILE A 31 -13.23 -0.01 27.58
N GLY A 32 -12.05 0.16 26.98
CA GLY A 32 -11.95 0.38 25.54
C GLY A 32 -12.01 -0.98 24.85
N VAL A 33 -13.15 -1.30 24.25
CA VAL A 33 -13.28 -2.43 23.32
C VAL A 33 -12.31 -2.14 22.16
N ALA A 34 -11.27 -2.96 22.03
CA ALA A 34 -10.53 -3.08 20.78
C ALA A 34 -11.57 -3.39 19.70
N GLN A 35 -11.71 -2.52 18.70
CA GLN A 35 -12.53 -2.83 17.53
C GLN A 35 -11.92 -4.07 16.89
N GLY A 36 -12.64 -5.18 17.03
CA GLY A 36 -12.16 -6.49 16.68
C GLY A 36 -11.98 -6.64 15.18
N ASP A 37 -10.91 -7.35 14.83
CA ASP A 37 -10.65 -8.01 13.56
C ASP A 37 -11.80 -8.96 13.17
N THR A 38 -12.94 -8.43 12.75
CA THR A 38 -13.88 -9.23 11.97
C THR A 38 -13.59 -8.96 10.50
N ALA A 39 -12.57 -9.66 9.98
CA ALA A 39 -12.32 -9.76 8.56
C ALA A 39 -13.65 -10.03 7.83
N GLU A 40 -13.95 -9.28 6.77
CA GLU A 40 -15.19 -9.49 6.04
C GLU A 40 -15.19 -10.91 5.43
N PRO A 41 -16.25 -11.72 5.66
CA PRO A 41 -16.27 -13.07 5.16
C PRO A 41 -16.44 -13.07 3.64
N LEU A 42 -15.51 -13.71 2.92
CA LEU A 42 -15.63 -13.94 1.48
C LEU A 42 -16.83 -14.87 1.20
N SER A 43 -17.58 -14.57 0.14
CA SER A 43 -18.60 -15.51 -0.34
C SER A 43 -17.95 -16.81 -0.82
N ALA A 44 -18.68 -17.93 -0.79
CA ALA A 44 -18.14 -19.21 -1.27
C ALA A 44 -17.66 -19.15 -2.74
N THR A 45 -18.38 -18.41 -3.58
CA THR A 45 -18.00 -18.19 -4.98
C THR A 45 -16.69 -17.41 -5.08
N ASP A 46 -16.57 -16.33 -4.31
CA ASP A 46 -15.38 -15.47 -4.34
C ASP A 46 -14.14 -16.20 -3.80
N GLN A 47 -14.31 -16.93 -2.69
CA GLN A 47 -13.30 -17.80 -2.13
C GLN A 47 -12.83 -18.84 -3.16
N ALA A 48 -13.73 -19.48 -3.90
CA ALA A 48 -13.36 -20.45 -4.93
C ALA A 48 -12.56 -19.82 -6.08
N ARG A 49 -12.90 -18.60 -6.52
CA ARG A 49 -12.14 -17.86 -7.55
C ARG A 49 -10.73 -17.53 -7.06
N LEU A 50 -10.60 -17.03 -5.83
CA LEU A 50 -9.30 -16.71 -5.25
C LEU A 50 -8.45 -17.98 -5.09
N GLN A 51 -9.01 -19.06 -4.56
CA GLN A 51 -8.30 -20.33 -4.41
C GLN A 51 -7.86 -20.92 -5.74
N THR A 52 -8.62 -20.71 -6.81
CA THR A 52 -8.22 -21.15 -8.16
C THR A 52 -6.96 -20.43 -8.64
N GLN A 53 -6.86 -19.10 -8.44
CA GLN A 53 -5.64 -18.37 -8.78
C GLN A 53 -4.45 -18.77 -7.89
N ILE A 54 -4.68 -18.92 -6.58
CA ILE A 54 -3.65 -19.33 -5.62
C ILE A 54 -3.09 -20.72 -5.98
N ALA A 55 -3.96 -21.68 -6.26
CA ALA A 55 -3.55 -23.04 -6.62
C ALA A 55 -2.80 -23.12 -7.96
N GLY A 56 -2.97 -22.10 -8.82
CA GLY A 56 -2.25 -21.98 -10.07
C GLY A 56 -0.86 -21.36 -9.93
N LEU A 57 -0.48 -20.84 -8.75
CA LEU A 57 0.81 -20.17 -8.60
C LEU A 57 1.99 -21.13 -8.73
N ALA A 58 2.97 -20.76 -9.54
CA ALA A 58 4.26 -21.41 -9.64
C ALA A 58 5.18 -21.00 -8.47
N ALA A 59 5.95 -21.96 -7.96
CA ALA A 59 7.01 -21.71 -6.98
C ALA A 59 8.19 -20.97 -7.62
N GLU A 60 8.99 -20.28 -6.81
CA GLU A 60 10.23 -19.63 -7.22
C GLU A 60 11.20 -20.61 -7.91
N ARG A 61 12.05 -20.06 -8.77
CA ARG A 61 13.13 -20.76 -9.46
C ARG A 61 14.46 -20.39 -8.81
N PRO A 62 15.16 -21.34 -8.17
CA PRO A 62 16.43 -21.03 -7.50
C PRO A 62 17.46 -20.41 -8.45
N GLY A 63 18.06 -19.29 -8.05
CA GLY A 63 19.03 -18.55 -8.86
C GLY A 63 18.43 -17.67 -9.97
N VAL A 64 17.11 -17.64 -10.12
CA VAL A 64 16.37 -16.72 -11.00
C VAL A 64 15.68 -15.68 -10.13
N ARG A 65 15.67 -14.42 -10.60
CA ARG A 65 14.94 -13.35 -9.93
C ARG A 65 13.50 -13.35 -10.43
N ASP A 66 12.63 -14.11 -9.78
CA ASP A 66 11.23 -14.15 -10.16
C ASP A 66 10.50 -12.88 -9.70
N VAL A 67 9.51 -12.49 -10.50
CA VAL A 67 8.59 -11.40 -10.15
C VAL A 67 7.21 -11.98 -9.93
N TYR A 68 6.68 -11.71 -8.75
CA TYR A 68 5.31 -12.06 -8.38
C TYR A 68 4.45 -10.81 -8.42
N PHE A 69 3.24 -10.91 -8.97
CA PHE A 69 2.40 -9.75 -9.23
C PHE A 69 1.06 -9.81 -8.51
N LEU A 70 0.71 -8.72 -7.84
CA LEU A 70 -0.64 -8.45 -7.37
C LEU A 70 -1.19 -7.23 -8.10
N ALA A 71 -2.31 -7.37 -8.79
CA ALA A 71 -3.07 -6.25 -9.34
C ALA A 71 -4.43 -6.12 -8.65
N VAL A 72 -4.81 -4.90 -8.27
CA VAL A 72 -6.07 -4.62 -7.55
C VAL A 72 -6.79 -3.45 -8.21
N GLY A 73 -7.97 -3.71 -8.77
CA GLY A 73 -8.93 -2.70 -9.21
C GLY A 73 -10.00 -2.47 -8.14
N GLY A 74 -9.98 -1.31 -7.47
CA GLY A 74 -10.72 -1.08 -6.23
C GLY A 74 -12.16 -0.60 -6.38
N ASP A 75 -12.43 0.34 -7.30
CA ASP A 75 -13.77 0.89 -7.50
C ASP A 75 -14.49 0.17 -8.65
N GLY A 76 -15.57 -0.53 -8.31
CA GLY A 76 -16.39 -1.25 -9.26
C GLY A 76 -17.44 -0.42 -9.98
N SER A 77 -17.49 0.90 -9.72
CA SER A 77 -18.40 1.80 -10.42
C SER A 77 -17.90 2.22 -11.79
N GLU A 78 -16.61 2.05 -12.11
CA GLU A 78 -16.04 2.30 -13.44
C GLU A 78 -15.27 1.10 -14.03
N SER A 79 -15.40 0.91 -15.35
CA SER A 79 -14.71 -0.15 -16.08
C SER A 79 -13.25 0.14 -16.38
N VAL A 80 -12.78 1.38 -16.18
CA VAL A 80 -11.38 1.76 -16.44
C VAL A 80 -10.40 0.99 -15.55
N PHE A 81 -10.79 0.69 -14.30
CA PHE A 81 -9.91 0.01 -13.35
C PHE A 81 -9.73 -1.48 -13.71
N MET A 82 -10.75 -2.11 -14.28
CA MET A 82 -10.62 -3.45 -14.89
C MET A 82 -9.62 -3.43 -16.04
N ARG A 83 -9.69 -2.44 -16.93
CA ARG A 83 -8.73 -2.32 -18.04
C ARG A 83 -7.32 -1.98 -17.56
N ASP A 84 -7.19 -1.13 -16.54
CA ASP A 84 -5.90 -0.76 -15.96
C ASP A 84 -5.14 -1.98 -15.43
N ILE A 85 -5.79 -2.88 -14.69
CA ILE A 85 -5.12 -4.09 -14.19
C ILE A 85 -4.71 -5.04 -15.32
N GLU A 86 -5.48 -5.10 -16.41
CA GLU A 86 -5.13 -5.88 -17.60
C GLU A 86 -3.90 -5.29 -18.33
N VAL A 87 -3.88 -3.97 -18.49
CA VAL A 87 -2.75 -3.24 -19.08
C VAL A 87 -1.50 -3.37 -18.22
N ALA A 88 -1.62 -3.23 -16.90
CA ALA A 88 -0.51 -3.39 -15.97
C ALA A 88 0.08 -4.80 -16.03
N ARG A 89 -0.78 -5.84 -16.04
CA ARG A 89 -0.34 -7.24 -16.19
C ARG A 89 0.41 -7.45 -17.51
N ALA A 90 -0.15 -6.98 -18.62
CA ALA A 90 0.46 -7.14 -19.94
C ALA A 90 1.79 -6.37 -20.06
N GLY A 91 1.84 -5.14 -19.53
CA GLY A 91 3.05 -4.33 -19.51
C GLY A 91 4.16 -4.97 -18.68
N LEU A 92 3.85 -5.48 -17.48
CA LEU A 92 4.83 -6.19 -16.67
C LEU A 92 5.29 -7.49 -17.32
N ALA A 93 4.37 -8.29 -17.87
CA ALA A 93 4.70 -9.53 -18.60
C ALA A 93 5.57 -9.30 -19.86
N SER A 94 5.67 -8.07 -20.37
CA SER A 94 6.60 -7.74 -21.44
C SER A 94 8.06 -7.56 -20.97
N GLN A 95 8.26 -7.42 -19.65
CA GLN A 95 9.56 -7.18 -19.04
C GLN A 95 10.08 -8.42 -18.30
N VAL A 96 9.18 -9.23 -17.73
CA VAL A 96 9.52 -10.36 -16.87
C VAL A 96 8.61 -11.55 -17.17
N ASP A 97 9.09 -12.76 -16.86
CA ASP A 97 8.24 -13.95 -16.87
C ASP A 97 7.22 -13.88 -15.73
N LEU A 98 5.96 -13.70 -16.12
CA LEU A 98 4.82 -13.57 -15.22
C LEU A 98 3.88 -14.78 -15.31
N ASP A 99 4.24 -15.82 -16.05
CA ASP A 99 3.37 -16.97 -16.24
C ASP A 99 3.16 -17.69 -14.91
N ASN A 100 1.89 -17.88 -14.53
CA ASN A 100 1.49 -18.48 -13.25
C ASN A 100 2.11 -17.80 -12.00
N ARG A 101 2.44 -16.51 -12.05
CA ARG A 101 3.01 -15.74 -10.91
C ARG A 101 2.22 -14.47 -10.58
N ALA A 102 0.96 -14.39 -10.99
CA ALA A 102 0.12 -13.22 -10.80
C ALA A 102 -1.22 -13.57 -10.14
N ILE A 103 -1.66 -12.71 -9.21
CA ILE A 103 -3.03 -12.66 -8.71
C ILE A 103 -3.66 -11.31 -9.11
N LEU A 104 -4.86 -11.37 -9.68
CA LEU A 104 -5.67 -10.19 -10.00
C LEU A 104 -6.95 -10.21 -9.17
N LEU A 105 -7.20 -9.09 -8.48
CA LEU A 105 -8.42 -8.83 -7.70
C LEU A 105 -9.15 -7.63 -8.31
N LEU A 106 -10.48 -7.70 -8.39
CA LEU A 106 -11.28 -6.66 -9.06
C LEU A 106 -12.66 -6.52 -8.42
N ASN A 107 -13.02 -5.29 -8.07
CA ASN A 107 -14.42 -4.90 -7.90
C ASN A 107 -14.95 -4.35 -9.23
N HIS A 108 -16.17 -4.75 -9.61
CA HIS A 108 -16.82 -4.31 -10.84
C HIS A 108 -18.33 -4.59 -10.80
N ARG A 109 -19.13 -3.65 -11.31
CA ARG A 109 -20.60 -3.74 -11.39
C ARG A 109 -21.12 -4.88 -12.27
N ASP A 110 -20.43 -5.16 -13.39
CA ASP A 110 -20.89 -6.07 -14.44
C ASP A 110 -19.92 -7.25 -14.71
N TYR A 111 -18.96 -7.50 -13.81
CA TYR A 111 -17.91 -8.49 -14.04
C TYR A 111 -17.63 -9.35 -12.83
N GLU A 112 -17.70 -10.66 -13.02
CA GLU A 112 -17.60 -11.64 -11.95
C GLU A 112 -16.69 -12.82 -12.32
N ARG A 113 -15.56 -12.62 -13.01
CA ARG A 113 -14.60 -13.72 -13.25
C ARG A 113 -13.40 -13.70 -12.33
N LEU A 114 -12.98 -12.50 -11.92
CA LEU A 114 -11.93 -12.33 -10.93
C LEU A 114 -12.53 -12.39 -9.53
N PRO A 115 -11.75 -12.79 -8.51
CA PRO A 115 -12.10 -12.57 -7.12
C PRO A 115 -12.20 -11.07 -6.82
N LEU A 116 -13.05 -10.72 -5.87
CA LEU A 116 -13.31 -9.37 -5.44
C LEU A 116 -12.07 -8.75 -4.78
N ALA A 117 -11.91 -7.45 -4.98
CA ALA A 117 -10.87 -6.67 -4.33
C ALA A 117 -11.33 -6.25 -2.92
N THR A 118 -11.37 -7.21 -2.00
CA THR A 118 -11.66 -6.96 -0.58
C THR A 118 -10.37 -6.99 0.27
N PRO A 119 -10.35 -6.36 1.46
CA PRO A 119 -9.24 -6.47 2.41
C PRO A 119 -8.78 -7.91 2.69
N THR A 120 -9.72 -8.81 2.99
CA THR A 120 -9.46 -10.25 3.23
C THR A 120 -8.87 -10.92 2.00
N ALA A 121 -9.43 -10.69 0.81
CA ALA A 121 -8.90 -11.27 -0.43
C ALA A 121 -7.48 -10.76 -0.74
N MET A 122 -7.22 -9.46 -0.53
CA MET A 122 -5.89 -8.85 -0.67
C MET A 122 -4.88 -9.49 0.30
N GLN A 123 -5.24 -9.63 1.57
CA GLN A 123 -4.36 -10.25 2.57
C GLN A 123 -4.06 -11.71 2.21
N MET A 124 -5.07 -12.49 1.84
CA MET A 124 -4.90 -13.88 1.41
C MET A 124 -4.02 -13.99 0.16
N ALA A 125 -4.22 -13.11 -0.83
CA ALA A 125 -3.40 -13.08 -2.05
C ALA A 125 -1.94 -12.75 -1.75
N LEU A 126 -1.69 -11.74 -0.91
CA LEU A 126 -0.34 -11.35 -0.49
C LEU A 126 0.40 -12.50 0.21
N HIS A 127 -0.26 -13.20 1.14
CA HIS A 127 0.32 -14.37 1.81
C HIS A 127 0.56 -15.53 0.85
N ALA A 128 -0.34 -15.76 -0.10
CA ALA A 128 -0.18 -16.82 -1.09
C ALA A 128 1.01 -16.56 -2.03
N LEU A 129 1.19 -15.31 -2.47
CA LEU A 129 2.36 -14.90 -3.26
C LEU A 129 3.64 -15.04 -2.44
N ASP A 130 3.68 -14.50 -1.21
CA ASP A 130 4.84 -14.59 -0.31
C ASP A 130 5.29 -16.04 -0.08
N ALA A 131 4.34 -16.98 0.05
CA ALA A 131 4.62 -18.40 0.28
C ALA A 131 5.32 -19.09 -0.91
N GLN A 132 5.26 -18.53 -2.12
CA GLN A 132 5.93 -19.07 -3.30
C GLN A 132 7.31 -18.47 -3.52
N MET A 133 7.63 -17.37 -2.85
CA MET A 133 8.80 -16.55 -3.11
C MET A 133 10.01 -16.96 -2.28
N ASN A 134 11.20 -16.77 -2.85
CA ASN A 134 12.45 -16.68 -2.11
C ASN A 134 12.70 -15.21 -1.71
N PRO A 135 12.62 -14.83 -0.43
CA PRO A 135 12.74 -13.44 0.01
C PRO A 135 14.14 -12.83 -0.19
N GLN A 136 15.15 -13.65 -0.49
CA GLN A 136 16.50 -13.19 -0.80
C GLN A 136 16.71 -12.93 -2.30
N GLU A 137 15.86 -13.47 -3.17
CA GLU A 137 16.04 -13.43 -4.62
C GLU A 137 14.92 -12.69 -5.32
N ASP A 138 13.66 -12.86 -4.91
CA ASP A 138 12.49 -12.43 -5.68
C ASP A 138 12.01 -11.02 -5.36
N LEU A 139 11.09 -10.55 -6.22
CA LEU A 139 10.46 -9.24 -6.16
C LEU A 139 8.93 -9.36 -6.16
N LEU A 140 8.28 -8.72 -5.18
CA LEU A 140 6.81 -8.58 -5.19
C LEU A 140 6.45 -7.26 -5.86
N PHE A 141 5.76 -7.33 -6.99
CA PHE A 141 5.25 -6.18 -7.73
C PHE A 141 3.75 -6.02 -7.43
N ILE A 142 3.34 -4.85 -6.96
CA ILE A 142 1.96 -4.56 -6.59
C ILE A 142 1.48 -3.37 -7.42
N HIS A 143 0.34 -3.51 -8.08
CA HIS A 143 -0.36 -2.42 -8.76
C HIS A 143 -1.74 -2.22 -8.14
N LEU A 144 -1.95 -1.07 -7.50
CA LEU A 144 -3.22 -0.66 -6.94
C LEU A 144 -3.79 0.47 -7.79
N VAL A 145 -5.03 0.32 -8.25
CA VAL A 145 -5.72 1.33 -9.05
C VAL A 145 -7.17 1.50 -8.60
N SER A 146 -7.56 2.74 -8.34
CA SER A 146 -8.91 3.11 -7.94
C SER A 146 -9.08 4.64 -7.96
N HIS A 147 -10.25 5.13 -7.59
CA HIS A 147 -10.39 6.50 -7.09
C HIS A 147 -9.67 6.68 -5.75
N GLY A 148 -9.28 7.92 -5.47
CA GLY A 148 -8.58 8.28 -4.24
C GLY A 148 -9.25 9.43 -3.50
N GLY A 149 -9.42 9.27 -2.20
CA GLY A 149 -9.88 10.30 -1.28
C GLY A 149 -8.77 11.30 -0.93
N ARG A 150 -9.15 12.49 -0.46
CA ARG A 150 -8.19 13.54 -0.02
C ARG A 150 -7.31 13.11 1.16
N ASP A 151 -7.77 12.14 1.92
CA ASP A 151 -7.05 11.44 2.98
C ASP A 151 -6.03 10.41 2.44
N GLY A 152 -5.99 10.18 1.13
CA GLY A 152 -5.12 9.22 0.49
C GLY A 152 -5.68 7.80 0.43
N ALA A 153 -6.87 7.55 0.98
CA ALA A 153 -7.49 6.23 0.93
C ALA A 153 -7.96 5.89 -0.50
N LEU A 154 -7.78 4.64 -0.90
CA LEU A 154 -8.33 4.12 -2.17
C LEU A 154 -9.78 3.69 -1.94
N VAL A 155 -10.65 4.07 -2.87
CA VAL A 155 -12.04 3.62 -2.86
C VAL A 155 -12.09 2.13 -3.14
N MET A 156 -12.75 1.37 -2.26
CA MET A 156 -12.93 -0.09 -2.43
C MET A 156 -14.42 -0.38 -2.60
N HIS A 157 -15.01 0.06 -3.70
CA HIS A 157 -16.46 -0.01 -3.87
C HIS A 157 -16.86 -1.21 -4.72
N GLN A 158 -17.77 -2.05 -4.22
CA GLN A 158 -18.42 -3.12 -4.98
C GLN A 158 -19.93 -2.97 -4.82
N PRO A 159 -20.72 -2.86 -5.91
CA PRO A 159 -22.17 -2.76 -5.81
C PRO A 159 -22.78 -3.92 -4.99
N GLY A 160 -23.62 -3.56 -4.02
CA GLY A 160 -24.27 -4.51 -3.12
C GLY A 160 -23.41 -5.00 -1.94
N MET A 161 -22.22 -4.41 -1.73
CA MET A 161 -21.33 -4.76 -0.63
C MET A 161 -20.75 -3.49 0.02
N ASP A 162 -20.85 -3.41 1.35
CA ASP A 162 -20.18 -2.37 2.13
C ASP A 162 -18.75 -2.82 2.43
N LEU A 163 -17.78 -2.14 1.83
CA LEU A 163 -16.36 -2.40 1.99
C LEU A 163 -15.66 -1.16 2.54
N PRO A 164 -14.71 -1.31 3.48
CA PRO A 164 -13.90 -0.19 3.92
C PRO A 164 -12.93 0.23 2.82
N ASN A 165 -12.72 1.54 2.67
CA ASN A 165 -11.67 2.07 1.82
C ASN A 165 -10.29 1.61 2.31
N LEU A 166 -9.36 1.37 1.39
CA LEU A 166 -8.02 0.90 1.70
C LEU A 166 -7.11 2.10 1.99
N THR A 167 -6.68 2.25 3.25
CA THR A 167 -5.72 3.29 3.64
C THR A 167 -4.27 2.83 3.43
N PRO A 168 -3.32 3.77 3.26
CA PRO A 168 -1.90 3.45 3.24
C PRO A 168 -1.44 2.64 4.47
N GLU A 169 -1.94 2.98 5.66
CA GLU A 169 -1.59 2.33 6.92
C GLU A 169 -2.14 0.90 7.00
N ALA A 170 -3.39 0.69 6.57
CA ALA A 170 -3.98 -0.64 6.53
C ALA A 170 -3.22 -1.54 5.55
N PHE A 171 -2.83 -1.02 4.38
CA PHE A 171 -2.02 -1.78 3.44
C PHE A 171 -0.62 -2.08 3.98
N ALA A 172 0.02 -1.13 4.66
CA ALA A 172 1.31 -1.37 5.33
C ALA A 172 1.21 -2.48 6.39
N GLN A 173 0.10 -2.55 7.14
CA GLN A 173 -0.16 -3.64 8.08
C GLN A 173 -0.34 -4.99 7.38
N MET A 174 -1.00 -5.04 6.22
CA MET A 174 -1.11 -6.27 5.41
C MET A 174 0.25 -6.78 4.93
N LEU A 175 1.20 -5.88 4.65
CA LEU A 175 2.55 -6.23 4.20
C LEU A 175 3.54 -6.57 5.33
N ALA A 176 3.26 -6.13 6.56
CA ALA A 176 4.13 -6.32 7.71
C ALA A 176 4.46 -7.79 8.06
N PRO A 177 3.53 -8.76 7.98
CA PRO A 177 3.82 -10.15 8.32
C PRO A 177 4.50 -10.96 7.20
N LEU A 178 4.67 -10.39 6.00
CA LEU A 178 5.24 -11.11 4.85
C LEU A 178 6.77 -11.22 4.95
N ASN A 179 7.33 -12.33 4.47
CA ASN A 179 8.77 -12.55 4.46
C ASN A 179 9.48 -11.80 3.32
N VAL A 180 8.76 -11.51 2.24
CA VAL A 180 9.26 -10.79 1.07
C VAL A 180 9.81 -9.43 1.48
N ARG A 181 11.05 -9.18 1.10
CA ARG A 181 11.76 -7.92 1.39
C ARG A 181 11.50 -6.88 0.31
N ARG A 182 11.77 -7.27 -0.94
CA ARG A 182 11.82 -6.37 -2.09
C ARG A 182 10.45 -6.20 -2.71
N ARG A 183 10.01 -4.95 -2.80
CA ARG A 183 8.66 -4.63 -3.24
C ARG A 183 8.66 -3.44 -4.19
N VAL A 184 7.93 -3.57 -5.30
CA VAL A 184 7.54 -2.44 -6.14
C VAL A 184 6.06 -2.18 -5.90
N LEU A 185 5.69 -0.95 -5.57
CA LEU A 185 4.32 -0.53 -5.37
C LEU A 185 3.97 0.60 -6.33
N VAL A 186 3.00 0.35 -7.19
CA VAL A 186 2.44 1.31 -8.13
C VAL A 186 1.04 1.68 -7.67
N VAL A 187 0.83 2.93 -7.25
CA VAL A 187 -0.47 3.44 -6.78
C VAL A 187 -1.00 4.46 -7.78
N SER A 188 -2.00 4.06 -8.57
CA SER A 188 -2.66 4.90 -9.55
C SER A 188 -4.01 5.39 -9.02
N ALA A 189 -3.98 6.52 -8.32
CA ALA A 189 -5.16 7.20 -7.77
C ALA A 189 -4.89 8.68 -7.44
N CYS A 190 -5.95 9.46 -7.27
CA CYS A 190 -5.86 10.81 -6.72
C CYS A 190 -5.24 10.77 -5.32
N TYR A 191 -4.44 11.79 -4.98
CA TYR A 191 -3.79 11.93 -3.67
C TYR A 191 -2.87 10.76 -3.28
N SER A 192 -2.44 9.96 -4.26
CA SER A 192 -1.65 8.73 -4.05
C SER A 192 -0.27 9.01 -3.45
N GLY A 193 0.25 10.24 -3.51
CA GLY A 193 1.47 10.63 -2.79
C GLY A 193 1.41 10.43 -1.27
N ASN A 194 0.23 10.25 -0.66
CA ASN A 194 0.11 9.85 0.74
C ASN A 194 0.64 8.43 1.02
N TRP A 195 0.77 7.58 -0.01
CA TRP A 195 1.27 6.21 0.10
C TRP A 195 2.80 6.12 0.24
N LEU A 196 3.52 7.21 0.01
CA LEU A 196 4.99 7.21 0.14
C LEU A 196 5.43 7.02 1.59
N SER A 197 4.95 7.84 2.52
CA SER A 197 5.48 7.88 3.89
C SER A 197 5.28 6.58 4.69
N PRO A 198 4.12 5.89 4.63
CA PRO A 198 3.89 4.69 5.43
C PRO A 198 4.59 3.43 4.90
N LEU A 199 5.02 3.44 3.63
CA LEU A 199 5.50 2.25 2.92
C LEU A 199 6.97 2.36 2.45
N ALA A 200 7.56 3.55 2.48
CA ALA A 200 8.94 3.79 2.10
C ALA A 200 9.93 3.13 3.07
N ASN A 201 10.82 2.29 2.54
CA ASN A 201 11.94 1.70 3.27
C ASN A 201 13.09 1.33 2.30
N ALA A 202 14.19 0.80 2.81
CA ALA A 202 15.38 0.51 1.99
C ALA A 202 15.13 -0.50 0.84
N ASP A 203 14.12 -1.36 0.95
CA ASP A 203 13.79 -2.43 -0.01
C ASP A 203 12.59 -2.11 -0.92
N THR A 204 12.03 -0.89 -0.87
CA THR A 204 10.83 -0.53 -1.63
C THR A 204 11.08 0.47 -2.75
N LEU A 205 10.40 0.25 -3.88
CA LEU A 205 10.16 1.25 -4.93
C LEU A 205 8.67 1.59 -4.87
N ILE A 206 8.35 2.87 -4.74
CA ILE A 206 6.96 3.35 -4.74
C ILE A 206 6.82 4.36 -5.88
N LEU A 207 5.81 4.18 -6.71
CA LEU A 207 5.43 5.06 -7.81
C LEU A 207 3.99 5.52 -7.59
N THR A 208 3.75 6.82 -7.55
CA THR A 208 2.41 7.38 -7.34
C THR A 208 2.00 8.26 -8.52
N SER A 209 0.74 8.16 -8.94
CA SER A 209 0.21 8.93 -10.07
C SER A 209 0.02 10.42 -9.78
N SER A 210 0.02 10.81 -8.51
CA SER A 210 -0.15 12.20 -8.11
C SER A 210 0.58 12.54 -6.80
N ARG A 211 0.75 13.83 -6.56
CA ARG A 211 1.20 14.36 -5.28
C ARG A 211 0.09 14.23 -4.24
N LYS A 212 0.46 14.15 -2.96
CA LYS A 212 -0.47 13.94 -1.83
C LYS A 212 -1.67 14.90 -1.74
N ASP A 213 -1.61 16.06 -2.37
CA ASP A 213 -2.65 17.11 -2.39
C ASP A 213 -3.13 17.43 -3.82
N ARG A 214 -2.89 16.52 -4.78
CA ARG A 214 -3.24 16.65 -6.20
C ARG A 214 -4.06 15.46 -6.68
N THR A 215 -4.87 15.68 -7.71
CA THR A 215 -5.60 14.63 -8.42
C THR A 215 -4.73 13.97 -9.49
N SER A 216 -5.10 12.75 -9.89
CA SER A 216 -4.61 12.10 -11.12
C SER A 216 -5.74 12.06 -12.17
N PHE A 217 -5.45 11.58 -13.38
CA PHE A 217 -6.34 11.72 -14.54
C PHE A 217 -6.53 10.44 -15.35
N GLY A 218 -7.60 10.40 -16.15
CA GLY A 218 -7.95 9.28 -17.02
C GLY A 218 -8.78 8.18 -16.34
N CYS A 219 -9.48 8.48 -15.25
CA CYS A 219 -10.28 7.51 -14.49
C CYS A 219 -11.78 7.46 -14.90
N GLY A 220 -12.15 7.97 -16.09
CA GLY A 220 -13.53 7.92 -16.58
C GLY A 220 -13.83 6.63 -17.37
N ASP A 221 -15.12 6.26 -17.45
CA ASP A 221 -15.57 5.03 -18.10
C ASP A 221 -15.19 4.90 -19.59
N ASP A 222 -15.10 6.02 -20.30
CA ASP A 222 -14.67 6.06 -21.71
C ASP A 222 -13.15 5.96 -21.90
N SER A 223 -12.37 5.98 -20.82
CA SER A 223 -10.91 5.94 -20.88
C SER A 223 -10.43 4.51 -21.04
N GLU A 224 -9.53 4.24 -21.99
CA GLU A 224 -8.95 2.90 -22.14
C GLU A 224 -8.18 2.47 -20.89
N MET A 225 -7.53 3.41 -20.20
CA MET A 225 -6.74 3.22 -18.98
C MET A 225 -6.45 4.59 -18.35
N THR A 226 -6.01 4.62 -17.08
CA THR A 226 -5.54 5.87 -16.46
C THR A 226 -4.27 6.37 -17.13
N TRP A 227 -4.04 7.69 -17.08
CA TRP A 227 -2.86 8.29 -17.72
C TRP A 227 -1.56 7.73 -17.13
N PHE A 228 -1.54 7.45 -15.83
CA PHE A 228 -0.36 6.89 -15.19
C PHE A 228 -0.05 5.48 -15.66
N THR A 229 -1.05 4.60 -15.75
CA THR A 229 -0.92 3.25 -16.31
C THR A 229 -0.48 3.31 -17.77
N LYS A 230 -1.07 4.20 -18.58
CA LYS A 230 -0.66 4.43 -19.97
C LYS A 230 0.81 4.79 -20.07
N ALA A 231 1.25 5.77 -19.28
CA ALA A 231 2.62 6.25 -19.30
C ALA A 231 3.62 5.17 -18.86
N LEU A 232 3.29 4.41 -17.80
CA LEU A 232 4.17 3.39 -17.24
C LEU A 232 4.27 2.16 -18.13
N TYR A 233 3.13 1.57 -18.52
CA TYR A 233 3.09 0.24 -19.12
C TYR A 233 2.95 0.24 -20.65
N GLN A 234 2.20 1.18 -21.23
CA GLN A 234 1.89 1.16 -22.66
C GLN A 234 2.87 1.98 -23.50
N GLN A 235 3.44 3.07 -22.94
CA GLN A 235 4.40 3.93 -23.62
C GLN A 235 5.86 3.45 -23.47
N GLY A 236 6.05 2.20 -23.05
CA GLY A 236 7.36 1.55 -22.96
C GLY A 236 8.29 2.13 -21.89
N ALA A 237 7.75 2.83 -20.88
CA ALA A 237 8.58 3.42 -19.83
C ALA A 237 9.03 2.41 -18.78
N LEU A 238 8.26 1.33 -18.54
CA LEU A 238 8.55 0.35 -17.50
C LEU A 238 9.94 -0.28 -17.72
N SER A 239 10.84 0.01 -16.78
CA SER A 239 12.18 -0.57 -16.72
C SER A 239 12.59 -0.77 -15.27
N LEU A 240 12.73 -2.03 -14.86
CA LEU A 240 13.22 -2.37 -13.52
C LEU A 240 14.73 -2.17 -13.40
N SER A 241 15.47 -2.18 -14.51
CA SER A 241 16.93 -1.94 -14.53
C SER A 241 17.30 -0.45 -14.48
N ASP A 242 16.41 0.45 -14.91
CA ASP A 242 16.58 1.90 -14.80
C ASP A 242 15.32 2.58 -14.22
N PRO A 243 15.05 2.41 -12.91
CA PRO A 243 13.84 2.96 -12.29
C PRO A 243 13.79 4.50 -12.28
N ASP A 244 14.94 5.18 -12.22
CA ASP A 244 14.98 6.64 -12.26
C ASP A 244 14.68 7.18 -13.67
N GLY A 245 15.26 6.55 -14.71
CA GLY A 245 14.97 6.86 -16.10
C GLY A 245 13.51 6.59 -16.46
N MET A 246 12.99 5.43 -16.06
CA MET A 246 11.57 5.07 -16.16
C MET A 246 10.69 6.18 -15.57
N PHE A 247 10.92 6.55 -14.31
CA PHE A 247 10.06 7.52 -13.64
C PHE A 247 10.16 8.92 -14.26
N LYS A 248 11.36 9.32 -14.70
CA LYS A 248 11.57 10.58 -15.42
C LYS A 248 10.75 10.61 -16.72
N GLN A 249 10.75 9.52 -17.49
CA GLN A 249 9.97 9.41 -18.72
C GLN A 249 8.46 9.45 -18.44
N VAL A 250 7.98 8.72 -17.43
CA VAL A 250 6.58 8.76 -16.99
C VAL A 250 6.15 10.19 -16.64
N ASN A 251 6.96 10.90 -15.85
CA ASN A 251 6.66 12.29 -15.49
C ASN A 251 6.61 13.19 -16.73
N GLN A 252 7.56 13.05 -17.66
CA GLN A 252 7.59 13.84 -18.90
C GLN A 252 6.36 13.62 -19.80
N LEU A 253 5.92 12.36 -19.96
CA LEU A 253 4.71 12.03 -20.72
C LEU A 253 3.48 12.70 -20.12
N ILE A 254 3.27 12.53 -18.81
CA ILE A 254 2.12 13.12 -18.11
C ILE A 254 2.13 14.64 -18.21
N ARG A 255 3.29 15.27 -18.01
CA ARG A 255 3.46 16.72 -18.17
C ARG A 255 3.10 17.21 -19.56
N THR A 256 3.48 16.43 -20.58
CA THR A 256 3.18 16.74 -21.97
C THR A 256 1.67 16.70 -22.19
N TRP A 257 1.00 15.62 -21.78
CA TRP A 257 -0.45 15.49 -21.94
C TRP A 257 -1.24 16.55 -21.18
N GLU A 258 -0.86 16.88 -19.95
CA GLU A 258 -1.51 17.96 -19.18
C GLU A 258 -1.35 19.31 -19.87
N LYS A 259 -0.18 19.60 -20.43
CA LYS A 259 0.07 20.83 -21.19
C LYS A 259 -0.73 20.86 -22.49
N ASP A 260 -0.79 19.74 -23.21
CA ASP A 260 -1.44 19.65 -24.51
C ASP A 260 -2.96 19.87 -24.42
N ILE A 261 -3.59 19.47 -23.32
CA ILE A 261 -5.00 19.78 -23.04
C ILE A 261 -5.22 21.16 -22.42
N GLY A 262 -4.18 21.98 -22.31
CA GLY A 262 -4.27 23.33 -21.74
C GLY A 262 -4.47 23.39 -20.23
N MET A 263 -4.07 22.35 -19.49
CA MET A 263 -4.25 22.31 -18.04
C MET A 263 -3.38 23.36 -17.34
N GLU A 264 -4.01 24.15 -16.47
CA GLU A 264 -3.34 25.06 -15.53
C GLU A 264 -2.28 24.33 -14.69
N LYS A 265 -1.11 24.95 -14.52
CA LYS A 265 0.00 24.35 -13.73
C LYS A 265 -0.36 24.08 -12.28
N SER A 266 -1.38 24.76 -11.74
CA SER A 266 -1.89 24.54 -10.39
C SER A 266 -2.68 23.24 -10.25
N SER A 267 -3.21 22.71 -11.35
CA SER A 267 -4.03 21.48 -11.40
C SER A 267 -3.23 20.22 -11.75
N TRP A 268 -1.98 20.42 -12.18
CA TRP A 268 -1.03 19.37 -12.52
C TRP A 268 -0.87 18.31 -11.42
N SER A 269 -0.84 17.03 -11.82
CA SER A 269 -0.88 15.86 -10.94
C SER A 269 0.37 15.70 -10.07
N HIS A 270 1.56 15.99 -10.60
CA HIS A 270 2.85 15.81 -9.91
C HIS A 270 3.05 14.38 -9.41
N PRO A 271 3.14 13.39 -10.33
CA PRO A 271 3.52 12.03 -9.96
C PRO A 271 4.82 12.05 -9.13
N GLN A 272 4.95 11.13 -8.19
CA GLN A 272 6.09 11.05 -7.28
C GLN A 272 6.68 9.62 -7.28
N SER A 273 7.95 9.52 -6.91
CA SER A 273 8.61 8.23 -6.68
C SER A 273 9.44 8.23 -5.42
N TYR A 274 9.66 7.04 -4.88
CA TYR A 274 10.65 6.75 -3.85
C TYR A 274 11.35 5.45 -4.21
N LEU A 275 12.68 5.40 -4.09
CA LEU A 275 13.47 4.20 -4.32
C LEU A 275 14.46 4.02 -3.16
N GLY A 276 14.26 2.95 -2.39
CA GLY A 276 15.14 2.53 -1.31
C GLY A 276 16.54 2.14 -1.80
N SER A 277 17.53 2.33 -0.92
CA SER A 277 18.95 2.09 -1.22
C SER A 277 19.26 0.63 -1.56
N ASP A 278 18.63 -0.29 -0.84
CA ASP A 278 18.96 -1.71 -0.91
C ASP A 278 18.29 -2.33 -2.14
N LEU A 279 17.06 -1.93 -2.43
CA LEU A 279 16.40 -2.28 -3.68
C LEU A 279 17.17 -1.72 -4.89
N ARG A 280 17.62 -0.46 -4.83
CA ARG A 280 18.46 0.12 -5.89
C ARG A 280 19.70 -0.72 -6.16
N HIS A 281 20.41 -1.10 -5.11
CA HIS A 281 21.60 -1.92 -5.23
C HIS A 281 21.28 -3.29 -5.85
N TRP A 282 20.20 -3.93 -5.39
CA TRP A 282 19.76 -5.20 -5.91
C TRP A 282 19.38 -5.13 -7.40
N LEU A 283 18.60 -4.12 -7.82
CA LEU A 283 18.19 -3.92 -9.23
C LEU A 283 19.39 -3.74 -10.17
N MET A 284 20.44 -3.03 -9.73
CA MET A 284 21.66 -2.81 -10.52
C MET A 284 22.51 -4.08 -10.72
N GLN A 285 22.30 -5.12 -9.92
CA GLN A 285 23.18 -6.28 -9.85
C GLN A 285 22.68 -7.52 -10.61
N GLY A 286 21.49 -7.50 -11.18
CA GLY A 286 20.99 -8.68 -11.85
C GLY A 286 20.19 -8.42 -13.09
N VAL A 287 20.00 -9.51 -13.81
CA VAL A 287 19.31 -9.57 -15.08
C VAL A 287 18.00 -10.28 -14.81
N PHE A 288 16.90 -9.63 -15.15
CA PHE A 288 15.60 -10.31 -15.24
C PHE A 288 15.65 -11.14 -16.53
N LEU A 289 15.57 -12.46 -16.42
CA LEU A 289 15.58 -13.34 -17.59
C LEU A 289 14.18 -13.31 -18.22
N GLN A 290 14.15 -13.09 -19.53
CA GLN A 290 13.00 -13.41 -20.38
C GLN A 290 13.34 -14.76 -21.00
N GLU A 291 12.65 -15.83 -20.60
CA GLU A 291 12.71 -17.11 -21.33
C GLU A 291 11.61 -17.17 -22.39
#